data_AF-A0A5Q4GBG9-F1
#
_entry.id   AF-A0A5Q4GBG9-F1
#
_cell.length_a   1.000
_cell.length_b   1.000
_cell.length_c   1.000
_cell.angle_alpha   90.00
_cell.angle_beta   90.00
_cell.angle_gamma   90.00
#
_symmetry.space_group_name_H-M   'P 1'
#
loop_
_entity.id
_entity.type
_entity.pdbx_description
1 polymer ?
#
loop_
_entity_poly.entity_id
_entity_poly.type
_entity_poly.pdbx_seq_one_letter_code
_entity_poly.pdbx_strand_id
1 'polypeptide(L)'
;MATLRFHLGHIAWMRGSFDEAAEALHEAVAIFERVAPGDEHAARARCSLGMTLSMQGDAAAATAQFDAAVAASEGRDPWWAACARGWKGKTAAMSGDLDAAKAWLDDAVTAFERLGSAWGAGLFVGTAAELHLAHGDVRRARHFADTSIALLEGVGFVHALANVYDLRAMIARLDGDEPQARSLLHRSIECYRHLGDDVTALVVEGRLDRAETG
;
A
#
# COMPACT_ATOMS: atom_id res chain seq x y z
N MET A 1 -5.01 25.64 8.67
CA MET A 1 -3.91 25.71 7.67
C MET A 1 -3.21 24.35 7.49
N ALA A 2 -2.71 23.71 8.56
CA ALA A 2 -2.06 22.39 8.47
C ALA A 2 -2.95 21.29 7.85
N THR A 3 -4.18 21.15 8.32
CA THR A 3 -5.15 20.17 7.81
C THR A 3 -5.46 20.36 6.32
N LEU A 4 -5.57 21.61 5.86
CA LEU A 4 -5.77 21.91 4.45
C LEU A 4 -4.56 21.47 3.61
N ARG A 5 -3.35 21.75 4.08
CA ARG A 5 -2.11 21.32 3.42
C ARG A 5 -1.97 19.80 3.39
N PHE A 6 -2.34 19.13 4.48
CA PHE A 6 -2.40 17.67 4.54
C PHE A 6 -3.35 17.09 3.48
N HIS A 7 -4.57 17.61 3.37
CA HIS A 7 -5.52 17.15 2.36
C HIS A 7 -5.10 17.50 0.94
N LEU A 8 -4.50 18.67 0.72
CA LEU A 8 -3.91 19.04 -0.57
C LEU A 8 -2.83 18.04 -0.99
N GLY A 9 -1.97 17.66 -0.05
CA GLY A 9 -0.94 16.65 -0.27
C GLY A 9 -1.52 15.29 -0.67
N HIS A 10 -2.59 14.85 -0.02
CA HIS A 10 -3.29 13.61 -0.40
C HIS A 10 -3.92 13.69 -1.79
N ILE A 11 -4.55 14.82 -2.13
CA ILE A 11 -5.15 15.04 -3.45
C ILE A 11 -4.07 15.05 -4.54
N ALA A 12 -2.94 15.71 -4.29
CA ALA A 12 -1.80 15.71 -5.20
C ALA A 12 -1.21 14.30 -5.37
N TRP A 13 -1.10 13.54 -4.27
CA TRP A 13 -0.63 12.14 -4.30
C TRP A 13 -1.55 11.25 -5.14
N MET A 14 -2.88 11.36 -4.96
CA MET A 14 -3.85 10.60 -5.76
C MET A 14 -3.80 10.96 -7.25
N ARG A 15 -3.34 12.16 -7.60
CA ARG A 15 -3.13 12.59 -9.00
C ARG A 15 -1.77 12.19 -9.56
N GLY A 16 -0.91 11.56 -8.76
CA GLY A 16 0.47 11.24 -9.13
C GLY A 16 1.43 12.43 -9.12
N SER A 17 0.98 13.62 -8.68
CA SER A 17 1.81 14.82 -8.52
C SER A 17 2.65 14.72 -7.23
N PHE A 18 3.61 13.80 -7.20
CA PHE A 18 4.34 13.48 -5.96
C PHE A 18 5.20 14.65 -5.44
N ASP A 19 5.72 15.51 -6.33
CA ASP A 19 6.48 16.70 -5.92
C ASP A 19 5.59 17.71 -5.17
N GLU A 20 4.42 18.03 -5.74
CA GLU A 20 3.42 18.90 -5.09
C GLU A 20 2.91 18.28 -3.79
N ALA A 21 2.71 16.95 -3.77
CA ALA A 21 2.31 16.23 -2.58
C ALA A 21 3.35 16.34 -1.47
N ALA A 22 4.63 16.17 -1.80
CA ALA A 22 5.73 16.25 -0.84
C ALA A 22 5.84 17.66 -0.24
N GLU A 23 5.73 18.71 -1.06
CA GLU A 23 5.76 20.10 -0.60
C GLU A 23 4.61 20.39 0.37
N ALA A 24 3.37 20.05 -0.01
CA ALA A 24 2.19 20.27 0.82
C ALA A 24 2.25 19.49 2.14
N LEU A 25 2.74 18.24 2.11
CA LEU A 25 2.88 17.40 3.29
C LEU A 25 4.01 17.87 4.21
N HIS A 26 5.14 18.34 3.67
CA HIS A 26 6.21 18.95 4.45
C HIS A 26 5.71 20.16 5.23
N GLU A 27 4.94 21.05 4.58
CA GLU A 27 4.34 22.19 5.26
C GLU A 27 3.34 21.77 6.35
N ALA A 28 2.53 20.74 6.07
CA ALA A 28 1.58 20.21 7.05
C ALA A 28 2.31 19.69 8.31
N VAL A 29 3.36 18.86 8.12
CA VAL A 29 4.20 18.36 9.22
C VAL A 29 4.79 19.51 10.03
N ALA A 30 5.39 20.51 9.38
CA ALA A 30 6.01 21.64 10.04
C ALA A 30 5.01 22.46 10.89
N ILE A 31 3.78 22.66 10.39
CA ILE A 31 2.75 23.38 11.15
C ILE A 31 2.23 22.54 12.31
N PHE A 32 1.94 21.24 12.09
CA PHE A 32 1.47 20.37 13.17
C PHE A 32 2.49 20.28 14.29
N GLU A 33 3.77 20.07 13.97
CA GLU A 33 4.85 20.03 14.97
C GLU A 33 5.00 21.33 15.75
N ARG A 34 4.84 22.49 15.10
CA ARG A 34 4.93 23.78 15.80
C ARG A 34 3.77 24.02 16.76
N VAL A 35 2.57 23.52 16.44
CA VAL A 35 1.36 23.74 17.24
C VAL A 35 1.23 22.71 18.36
N ALA A 36 1.52 21.44 18.07
CA ALA A 36 1.42 20.33 19.00
C ALA A 36 2.50 19.28 18.65
N PRO A 37 3.72 19.43 19.18
CA PRO A 37 4.83 18.51 18.92
C PRO A 37 4.48 17.07 19.28
N GLY A 38 4.70 16.14 18.35
CA GLY A 38 4.44 14.71 18.58
C GLY A 38 2.96 14.32 18.70
N ASP A 39 2.04 15.16 18.22
CA ASP A 39 0.61 14.81 18.14
C ASP A 39 0.29 13.83 16.99
N GLU A 40 -0.87 13.17 17.08
CA GLU A 40 -1.36 12.22 16.07
C GLU A 40 -1.41 12.82 14.67
N HIS A 41 -1.74 14.11 14.52
CA HIS A 41 -1.81 14.75 13.21
C HIS A 41 -0.42 14.88 12.56
N ALA A 42 0.61 15.14 13.36
CA ALA A 42 1.99 15.18 12.86
C ALA A 42 2.45 13.78 12.43
N ALA A 43 2.13 12.73 13.20
CA ALA A 43 2.44 11.35 12.85
C ALA A 43 1.76 10.91 11.54
N ARG A 44 0.48 11.25 11.36
CA ARG A 44 -0.30 11.00 10.13
C ARG A 44 0.30 11.69 8.91
N ALA A 45 0.63 12.97 9.07
CA ALA A 45 1.26 13.77 8.02
C ALA A 45 2.65 13.22 7.64
N ARG A 46 3.45 12.79 8.63
CA ARG A 46 4.75 12.14 8.39
C ARG A 46 4.61 10.81 7.68
N CYS A 47 3.68 9.96 8.09
CA CYS A 47 3.42 8.70 7.39
C CYS A 47 3.05 8.95 5.93
N SER A 48 2.25 9.99 5.66
CA SER A 48 1.85 10.38 4.31
C SER A 48 3.02 10.93 3.50
N LEU A 49 3.87 11.76 4.11
CA LEU A 49 5.08 12.26 3.48
C LEU A 49 6.05 11.12 3.14
N GLY A 50 6.21 10.15 4.04
CA GLY A 50 7.02 8.96 3.82
C GLY A 50 6.54 8.14 2.62
N MET A 51 5.22 7.93 2.49
CA MET A 51 4.64 7.28 1.30
C MET A 51 4.99 8.04 0.01
N THR A 52 4.84 9.37 0.01
CA THR A 52 5.16 10.21 -1.15
C THR A 52 6.64 10.13 -1.54
N LEU A 53 7.54 10.26 -0.57
CA LEU A 53 8.99 10.16 -0.80
C LEU A 53 9.39 8.78 -1.33
N SER A 54 8.74 7.71 -0.85
CA SER A 54 8.94 6.37 -1.37
C SER A 54 8.52 6.26 -2.83
N MET A 55 7.43 6.92 -3.25
CA MET A 55 7.00 6.95 -4.65
C MET A 55 7.95 7.77 -5.54
N GLN A 56 8.65 8.75 -4.97
CA GLN A 56 9.72 9.50 -5.64
C GLN A 56 11.05 8.74 -5.69
N GLY A 57 11.14 7.56 -5.06
CA GLY A 57 12.34 6.73 -5.00
C GLY A 57 13.33 7.11 -3.90
N ASP A 58 13.02 8.09 -3.04
CA ASP A 58 13.86 8.43 -1.88
C ASP A 58 13.50 7.57 -0.67
N ALA A 59 13.93 6.30 -0.73
CA ALA A 59 13.68 5.31 0.31
C ALA A 59 14.29 5.71 1.68
N ALA A 60 15.40 6.44 1.68
CA ALA A 60 16.07 6.88 2.89
C ALA A 60 15.27 7.97 3.60
N ALA A 61 14.83 9.01 2.85
CA ALA A 61 13.98 10.05 3.41
C ALA A 61 12.61 9.49 3.82
N ALA A 62 12.04 8.58 3.04
CA ALA A 62 10.79 7.89 3.39
C ALA A 62 10.90 7.15 4.73
N THR A 63 11.98 6.37 4.91
CA THR A 63 12.26 5.64 6.15
C THR A 63 12.36 6.56 7.35
N ALA A 64 13.05 7.70 7.21
CA ALA A 64 13.16 8.68 8.28
C ALA A 64 11.79 9.26 8.70
N GLN A 65 10.90 9.50 7.74
CA GLN A 65 9.54 9.95 8.05
C GLN A 65 8.70 8.87 8.73
N PHE A 66 8.83 7.61 8.30
CA PHE A 66 8.14 6.50 8.96
C PHE A 66 8.63 6.28 10.39
N ASP A 67 9.94 6.35 10.64
CA ASP A 67 10.50 6.19 11.98
C ASP A 67 10.02 7.30 12.92
N ALA A 68 9.98 8.55 12.43
CA ALA A 68 9.43 9.66 13.18
C ALA A 68 7.91 9.53 13.41
N ALA A 69 7.15 8.97 12.46
CA ALA A 69 5.73 8.67 12.64
C ALA A 69 5.51 7.57 13.70
N VAL A 70 6.28 6.48 13.65
CA VAL A 70 6.24 5.41 14.64
C VAL A 70 6.53 5.96 16.03
N ALA A 71 7.62 6.72 16.21
CA ALA A 71 7.99 7.27 17.50
C ALA A 71 6.92 8.20 18.10
N ALA A 72 6.20 8.95 17.26
CA ALA A 72 5.11 9.82 17.70
C ALA A 72 3.80 9.07 18.01
N SER A 73 3.55 7.95 17.32
CA SER A 73 2.35 7.13 17.50
C SER A 73 2.49 6.01 18.55
N GLU A 74 3.71 5.60 18.89
CA GLU A 74 3.95 4.48 19.80
C GLU A 74 3.37 4.74 21.21
N GLY A 75 2.49 3.84 21.66
CA GLY A 75 1.79 3.95 22.94
C GLY A 75 0.59 4.93 22.95
N ARG A 76 0.36 5.69 21.88
CA ARG A 76 -0.78 6.63 21.76
C ARG A 76 -1.78 6.19 20.71
N ASP A 77 -1.29 5.87 19.53
CA ASP A 77 -2.07 5.42 18.37
C ASP A 77 -1.38 4.21 17.74
N PRO A 78 -1.60 2.99 18.29
CA PRO A 78 -0.98 1.77 17.78
C PRO A 78 -1.31 1.48 16.32
N TRP A 79 -2.44 1.99 15.82
CA TRP A 79 -2.87 1.78 14.45
C TRP A 79 -1.96 2.54 13.47
N TRP A 80 -1.68 3.82 13.73
CA TRP A 80 -0.78 4.59 12.88
C TRP A 80 0.68 4.15 12.98
N ALA A 81 1.11 3.66 14.15
CA ALA A 81 2.42 3.03 14.27
C ALA A 81 2.53 1.77 13.39
N ALA A 82 1.50 0.91 13.38
CA ALA A 82 1.44 -0.26 12.52
C ALA A 82 1.42 0.11 11.02
N CYS A 83 0.66 1.16 10.65
CA CYS A 83 0.65 1.66 9.27
C CYS A 83 2.03 2.11 8.81
N ALA A 84 2.72 2.93 9.61
CA ALA A 84 4.04 3.43 9.26
C ALA A 84 5.06 2.30 9.10
N ARG A 85 5.01 1.27 9.94
CA ARG A 85 5.85 0.06 9.82
C ARG A 85 5.55 -0.73 8.55
N GLY A 86 4.27 -0.93 8.22
CA GLY A 86 3.88 -1.61 7.00
C GLY A 86 4.36 -0.88 5.73
N TRP A 87 4.23 0.45 5.71
CA TRP A 87 4.74 1.26 4.60
C TRP A 87 6.28 1.24 4.51
N LYS A 88 6.98 1.24 5.65
CA LYS A 88 8.43 1.02 5.68
C LYS A 88 8.82 -0.34 5.08
N GLY A 89 8.04 -1.39 5.37
CA GLY A 89 8.21 -2.71 4.75
C GLY A 89 8.00 -2.69 3.23
N LYS A 90 6.98 -1.98 2.75
CA LYS A 90 6.75 -1.79 1.31
C LYS A 90 7.90 -1.03 0.64
N THR A 91 8.38 0.06 1.24
CA THR A 91 9.51 0.83 0.72
C THR A 91 10.79 0.00 0.66
N ALA A 92 11.05 -0.82 1.68
CA ALA A 92 12.16 -1.77 1.67
C ALA A 92 12.04 -2.79 0.51
N ALA A 93 10.83 -3.32 0.27
CA ALA A 93 10.58 -4.23 -0.84
C ALA A 93 10.86 -3.57 -2.20
N MET A 94 10.38 -2.34 -2.40
CA MET A 94 10.63 -1.55 -3.62
C MET A 94 12.11 -1.24 -3.83
N SER A 95 12.88 -1.13 -2.74
CA SER A 95 14.32 -0.85 -2.77
C SER A 95 15.18 -2.12 -2.88
N GLY A 96 14.56 -3.31 -2.87
CA GLY A 96 15.25 -4.59 -2.93
C GLY A 96 15.82 -5.09 -1.60
N ASP A 97 15.55 -4.43 -0.48
CA ASP A 97 15.89 -4.94 0.87
C ASP A 97 14.77 -5.87 1.36
N LEU A 98 14.83 -7.10 0.86
CA LEU A 98 13.77 -8.09 1.02
C LEU A 98 13.69 -8.66 2.44
N ASP A 99 14.82 -8.73 3.15
CA ASP A 99 14.87 -9.18 4.54
C ASP A 99 14.23 -8.14 5.47
N ALA A 100 14.57 -6.85 5.29
CA ALA A 100 13.91 -5.78 6.05
C ALA A 100 12.42 -5.69 5.69
N ALA A 101 12.07 -5.80 4.40
CA ALA A 101 10.68 -5.80 3.95
C ALA A 101 9.84 -6.85 4.68
N LYS A 102 10.33 -8.09 4.71
CA LYS A 102 9.66 -9.19 5.39
C LYS A 102 9.47 -8.91 6.87
N ALA A 103 10.52 -8.49 7.58
CA ALA A 103 10.44 -8.22 9.01
C ALA A 103 9.41 -7.12 9.34
N TRP A 104 9.41 -6.03 8.58
CA TRP A 104 8.47 -4.92 8.79
C TRP A 104 7.03 -5.27 8.42
N LEU A 105 6.82 -6.04 7.35
CA LEU A 105 5.49 -6.52 6.96
C LEU A 105 4.93 -7.51 7.98
N ASP A 106 5.74 -8.46 8.47
CA ASP A 106 5.32 -9.43 9.49
C ASP A 106 4.90 -8.71 10.80
N ASP A 107 5.66 -7.69 11.23
CA ASP A 107 5.30 -6.90 12.42
C ASP A 107 4.00 -6.09 12.20
N ALA A 108 3.87 -5.45 11.04
CA ALA A 108 2.67 -4.67 10.70
C ALA A 108 1.41 -5.55 10.65
N VAL A 109 1.47 -6.71 9.98
CA VAL A 109 0.36 -7.66 9.92
C VAL A 109 -0.02 -8.14 11.31
N THR A 110 0.96 -8.58 12.11
CA THR A 110 0.73 -9.01 13.50
C THR A 110 0.12 -7.89 14.36
N ALA A 111 0.53 -6.64 14.14
CA ALA A 111 -0.07 -5.50 14.82
C ALA A 111 -1.54 -5.29 14.41
N PHE A 112 -1.86 -5.31 13.12
CA PHE A 112 -3.25 -5.13 12.66
C PHE A 112 -4.17 -6.28 13.03
N GLU A 113 -3.67 -7.52 13.09
CA GLU A 113 -4.41 -8.67 13.61
C GLU A 113 -4.78 -8.46 15.08
N ARG A 114 -3.82 -8.03 15.92
CA ARG A 114 -4.08 -7.70 17.34
C ARG A 114 -5.07 -6.54 17.50
N LEU A 115 -5.04 -5.59 16.58
CA LEU A 115 -5.96 -4.45 16.56
C LEU A 115 -7.34 -4.78 15.96
N GLY A 116 -7.52 -5.99 15.41
CA GLY A 116 -8.75 -6.38 14.71
C GLY A 116 -9.04 -5.56 13.45
N SER A 117 -8.02 -4.95 12.85
CA SER A 117 -8.19 -4.09 11.67
C SER A 117 -8.01 -4.90 10.38
N ALA A 118 -9.10 -5.42 9.85
CA ALA A 118 -9.10 -6.15 8.57
C ALA A 118 -8.57 -5.29 7.41
N TRP A 119 -8.85 -3.98 7.43
CA TRP A 119 -8.33 -3.03 6.45
C TRP A 119 -6.79 -2.96 6.45
N GLY A 120 -6.19 -2.74 7.63
CA GLY A 120 -4.73 -2.61 7.74
C GLY A 120 -4.01 -3.93 7.49
N ALA A 121 -4.56 -5.03 8.01
CA ALA A 121 -4.04 -6.37 7.76
C ALA A 121 -4.09 -6.70 6.25
N GLY A 122 -5.24 -6.49 5.61
CA GLY A 122 -5.44 -6.80 4.20
C GLY A 122 -4.46 -6.09 3.26
N LEU A 123 -4.17 -4.82 3.51
CA LEU A 123 -3.21 -4.03 2.72
C LEU A 123 -1.79 -4.62 2.77
N PHE A 124 -1.27 -4.88 3.97
CA PHE A 124 0.11 -5.32 4.14
C PHE A 124 0.31 -6.82 3.91
N VAL A 125 -0.73 -7.63 4.13
CA VAL A 125 -0.79 -9.03 3.65
C VAL A 125 -0.69 -9.07 2.12
N GLY A 126 -1.36 -8.17 1.40
CA GLY A 126 -1.24 -8.05 -0.06
C GLY A 126 0.19 -7.71 -0.51
N THR A 127 0.85 -6.79 0.20
CA THR A 127 2.27 -6.46 -0.07
C THR A 127 3.19 -7.65 0.22
N ALA A 128 2.92 -8.44 1.27
CA ALA A 128 3.66 -9.66 1.55
C ALA A 128 3.47 -10.73 0.46
N ALA A 129 2.28 -10.78 -0.18
CA ALA A 129 2.04 -11.64 -1.33
C ALA A 129 2.93 -11.28 -2.53
N GLU A 130 3.03 -9.98 -2.85
CA GLU A 130 3.91 -9.47 -3.91
C GLU A 130 5.37 -9.85 -3.63
N LEU A 131 5.81 -9.67 -2.38
CA LEU A 131 7.16 -10.03 -1.93
C LEU A 131 7.42 -11.53 -2.14
N HIS A 132 6.50 -12.40 -1.72
CA HIS A 132 6.66 -13.84 -1.90
C HIS A 132 6.70 -14.26 -3.38
N LEU A 133 5.91 -13.61 -4.23
CA LEU A 133 5.95 -13.88 -5.67
C LEU A 133 7.29 -13.48 -6.27
N ALA A 134 7.84 -12.33 -5.89
CA ALA A 134 9.15 -11.87 -6.35
C ALA A 134 10.30 -12.82 -5.96
N HIS A 135 10.15 -13.56 -4.86
CA HIS A 135 11.11 -14.61 -4.45
C HIS A 135 10.84 -16.00 -5.06
N GLY A 136 9.80 -16.12 -5.90
CA GLY A 136 9.40 -17.39 -6.50
C GLY A 136 8.65 -18.33 -5.55
N ASP A 137 8.27 -17.91 -4.34
CA ASP A 137 7.41 -18.70 -3.46
C ASP A 137 5.93 -18.50 -3.83
N VAL A 138 5.57 -19.06 -5.00
CA VAL A 138 4.22 -18.96 -5.58
C VAL A 138 3.15 -19.47 -4.63
N ARG A 139 3.47 -20.52 -3.83
CA ARG A 139 2.52 -21.11 -2.88
C ARG A 139 2.17 -20.12 -1.77
N ARG A 140 3.17 -19.49 -1.15
CA ARG A 140 2.92 -18.46 -0.13
C ARG A 140 2.27 -17.24 -0.76
N ALA A 141 2.77 -16.77 -1.90
CA ALA A 141 2.18 -15.63 -2.60
C ALA A 141 0.68 -15.80 -2.82
N ARG A 142 0.24 -16.98 -3.27
CA ARG A 142 -1.19 -17.32 -3.41
C ARG A 142 -1.94 -17.18 -2.09
N HIS A 143 -1.44 -17.83 -1.04
CA HIS A 143 -2.08 -17.83 0.26
C HIS A 143 -2.26 -16.39 0.79
N PHE A 144 -1.20 -15.58 0.75
CA PHE A 144 -1.28 -14.18 1.18
C PHE A 144 -2.21 -13.37 0.29
N ALA A 145 -2.20 -13.55 -1.03
CA ALA A 145 -3.11 -12.84 -1.93
C ALA A 145 -4.59 -13.19 -1.66
N ASP A 146 -4.92 -14.47 -1.47
CA ASP A 146 -6.27 -14.93 -1.13
C ASP A 146 -6.73 -14.37 0.22
N THR A 147 -5.85 -14.38 1.24
CA THR A 147 -6.14 -13.78 2.54
C THR A 147 -6.35 -12.27 2.44
N SER A 148 -5.54 -11.56 1.65
CA SER A 148 -5.68 -10.13 1.44
C SER A 148 -7.02 -9.79 0.77
N ILE A 149 -7.40 -10.52 -0.28
CA ILE A 149 -8.70 -10.35 -0.96
C ILE A 149 -9.84 -10.51 0.04
N ALA A 150 -9.86 -11.61 0.80
CA ALA A 150 -10.93 -11.88 1.77
C ALA A 150 -11.07 -10.77 2.83
N LEU A 151 -9.95 -10.26 3.34
CA LEU A 151 -9.93 -9.16 4.32
C LEU A 151 -10.44 -7.85 3.70
N LEU A 152 -9.99 -7.52 2.49
CA LEU A 152 -10.27 -6.25 1.83
C LEU A 152 -11.67 -6.17 1.23
N GLU A 153 -12.21 -7.28 0.71
CA GLU A 153 -13.61 -7.39 0.27
C GLU A 153 -14.57 -7.13 1.43
N GLY A 154 -14.28 -7.69 2.61
CA GLY A 154 -15.11 -7.51 3.81
C GLY A 154 -15.21 -6.05 4.28
N VAL A 155 -14.26 -5.19 3.91
CA VAL A 155 -14.23 -3.76 4.27
C VAL A 155 -14.44 -2.82 3.09
N GLY A 156 -14.62 -3.34 1.87
CA GLY A 156 -14.88 -2.55 0.66
C GLY A 156 -13.72 -1.65 0.20
N PHE A 157 -12.46 -2.00 0.46
CA PHE A 157 -11.32 -1.15 0.12
C PHE A 157 -10.78 -1.40 -1.30
N VAL A 158 -11.42 -0.75 -2.28
CA VAL A 158 -11.22 -0.97 -3.72
C VAL A 158 -9.80 -0.69 -4.21
N HIS A 159 -9.09 0.28 -3.60
CA HIS A 159 -7.71 0.63 -3.99
C HIS A 159 -6.71 -0.53 -3.87
N ALA A 160 -6.67 -1.21 -2.72
CA ALA A 160 -5.76 -2.34 -2.54
C ALA A 160 -6.26 -3.59 -3.26
N LEU A 161 -7.57 -3.76 -3.41
CA LEU A 161 -8.16 -4.88 -4.13
C LEU A 161 -7.72 -4.94 -5.59
N ALA A 162 -7.63 -3.79 -6.28
CA ALA A 162 -7.20 -3.74 -7.68
C ALA A 162 -5.85 -4.44 -7.92
N ASN A 163 -4.85 -4.09 -7.09
CA ASN A 163 -3.50 -4.64 -7.18
C ASN A 163 -3.46 -6.13 -6.80
N VAL A 164 -4.17 -6.51 -5.73
CA VAL A 164 -4.12 -7.89 -5.23
C VAL A 164 -4.87 -8.85 -6.16
N TYR A 165 -5.96 -8.41 -6.81
CA TYR A 165 -6.60 -9.20 -7.87
C TYR A 165 -5.67 -9.43 -9.05
N ASP A 166 -4.93 -8.40 -9.48
CA ASP A 166 -3.98 -8.51 -10.58
C ASP A 166 -2.85 -9.49 -10.23
N LEU A 167 -2.28 -9.37 -9.03
CA LEU A 167 -1.29 -10.30 -8.51
C LEU A 167 -1.82 -11.74 -8.48
N ARG A 168 -3.04 -11.93 -7.96
CA ARG A 168 -3.63 -13.26 -7.85
C ARG A 168 -3.97 -13.86 -9.21
N ALA A 169 -4.29 -13.03 -10.20
CA ALA A 169 -4.47 -13.43 -11.58
C ALA A 169 -3.16 -13.91 -12.20
N MET A 170 -2.06 -13.18 -11.99
CA MET A 170 -0.72 -13.61 -12.42
C MET A 170 -0.37 -14.98 -11.82
N ILE A 171 -0.64 -15.18 -10.54
CA ILE A 171 -0.44 -16.46 -9.86
C ILE A 171 -1.30 -17.56 -10.50
N ALA A 172 -2.59 -17.32 -10.76
CA ALA A 172 -3.47 -18.30 -11.40
C ALA A 172 -2.95 -18.74 -12.78
N ARG A 173 -2.36 -17.81 -13.56
CA ARG A 173 -1.73 -18.15 -14.85
C ARG A 173 -0.50 -19.02 -14.67
N LEU A 174 0.31 -18.79 -13.63
CA LEU A 174 1.46 -19.65 -13.32
C LEU A 174 1.04 -21.08 -13.00
N ASP A 175 -0.18 -21.29 -12.52
CA ASP A 175 -0.75 -22.63 -12.28
C ASP A 175 -1.45 -23.24 -13.49
N GLY A 176 -1.61 -22.47 -14.58
CA GLY A 176 -2.41 -22.86 -15.73
C GLY A 176 -3.93 -22.74 -15.53
N ASP A 177 -4.41 -22.08 -14.47
CA ASP A 177 -5.83 -21.79 -14.24
C ASP A 177 -6.24 -20.47 -14.93
N GLU A 178 -6.31 -20.52 -16.26
CA GLU A 178 -6.69 -19.37 -17.09
C GLU A 178 -8.13 -18.86 -16.82
N PRO A 179 -9.14 -19.73 -16.57
CA PRO A 179 -10.48 -19.26 -16.18
C PRO A 179 -10.46 -18.41 -14.90
N GLN A 180 -9.71 -18.83 -13.88
CA GLN A 180 -9.57 -18.05 -12.66
C GLN A 180 -8.80 -16.75 -12.91
N ALA A 181 -7.71 -16.79 -13.68
CA ALA A 181 -6.94 -15.60 -14.04
C ALA A 181 -7.83 -14.53 -14.71
N ARG A 182 -8.63 -14.93 -15.70
CA ARG A 182 -9.58 -14.04 -16.38
C ARG A 182 -10.58 -13.39 -15.45
N SER A 183 -11.20 -14.19 -14.58
CA SER A 183 -12.15 -13.69 -13.59
C SER A 183 -11.51 -12.62 -12.70
N LEU A 184 -10.29 -12.88 -12.20
CA LEU A 184 -9.56 -11.94 -11.35
C LEU A 184 -9.13 -10.67 -12.10
N LEU A 185 -8.70 -10.77 -13.37
CA LEU A 185 -8.38 -9.59 -14.18
C LEU A 185 -9.61 -8.69 -14.38
N HIS A 186 -10.80 -9.25 -14.65
CA HIS A 186 -12.02 -8.46 -14.73
C HIS A 186 -12.31 -7.69 -13.44
N ARG A 187 -12.14 -8.34 -12.28
CA ARG A 187 -12.33 -7.67 -10.98
C ARG A 187 -11.30 -6.57 -10.73
N SER A 188 -10.05 -6.80 -11.15
CA SER A 188 -9.00 -5.78 -11.09
C SER A 188 -9.36 -4.56 -11.96
N ILE A 189 -9.81 -4.77 -13.19
CA ILE A 189 -10.26 -3.72 -14.12
C ILE A 189 -11.44 -2.94 -13.54
N GLU A 190 -12.44 -3.62 -12.99
CA GLU A 190 -13.59 -2.98 -12.34
C GLU A 190 -13.14 -2.07 -11.19
N CYS A 191 -12.17 -2.53 -10.39
CA CYS A 191 -11.59 -1.71 -9.33
C CYS A 191 -10.90 -0.46 -9.91
N TYR A 192 -10.00 -0.59 -10.89
CA TYR A 192 -9.32 0.57 -11.49
C TYR A 192 -10.29 1.59 -12.10
N ARG A 193 -11.34 1.12 -12.78
CA ARG A 193 -12.41 1.99 -13.31
C ARG A 193 -13.16 2.71 -12.21
N HIS A 194 -13.50 2.03 -11.12
CA HIS A 194 -14.16 2.65 -9.97
C HIS A 194 -13.30 3.77 -9.36
N LEU A 195 -11.98 3.65 -9.45
CA LEU A 195 -11.01 4.61 -8.96
C LEU A 195 -10.72 5.75 -9.95
N GLY A 196 -11.27 5.69 -11.17
CA GLY A 196 -10.99 6.64 -12.25
C GLY A 196 -9.60 6.47 -12.90
N ASP A 197 -8.92 5.34 -12.65
CA ASP A 197 -7.64 5.00 -13.27
C ASP A 197 -7.86 4.17 -14.55
N ASP A 198 -8.43 4.82 -15.57
CA ASP A 198 -8.73 4.18 -16.85
C ASP A 198 -7.48 3.73 -17.62
N VAL A 199 -6.34 4.38 -17.37
CA VAL A 199 -5.06 4.04 -18.01
C VAL A 199 -4.60 2.67 -17.52
N THR A 200 -4.56 2.45 -16.20
CA THR A 200 -4.17 1.15 -15.66
C THR A 200 -5.21 0.08 -16.00
N ALA A 201 -6.49 0.43 -16.01
CA ALA A 201 -7.55 -0.48 -16.48
C ALA A 201 -7.28 -1.00 -17.89
N LEU A 202 -6.92 -0.12 -18.85
CA LEU A 202 -6.58 -0.51 -20.22
C LEU A 202 -5.33 -1.39 -20.30
N VAL A 203 -4.33 -1.14 -19.46
CA VAL A 203 -3.12 -1.99 -19.38
C VAL A 203 -3.48 -3.40 -18.90
N VAL A 204 -4.39 -3.51 -17.92
CA VAL A 204 -4.89 -4.79 -17.42
C VAL A 204 -5.73 -5.50 -18.50
N GLU A 205 -6.58 -4.77 -19.23
CA GLU A 205 -7.34 -5.29 -20.37
C GLU A 205 -6.43 -5.85 -21.47
N GLY A 206 -5.35 -5.16 -21.82
CA GLY A 206 -4.39 -5.69 -22.79
C GLY A 206 -3.70 -6.99 -22.34
N ARG A 207 -3.59 -7.24 -21.03
CA ARG A 207 -3.11 -8.54 -20.50
C ARG A 207 -4.19 -9.61 -20.58
N LEU A 208 -5.45 -9.24 -20.41
CA LEU A 208 -6.61 -10.11 -20.57
C LEU A 208 -6.77 -10.55 -22.03
N ASP A 209 -6.77 -9.62 -22.99
CA ASP A 209 -6.99 -9.89 -24.42
C ASP A 209 -5.93 -10.84 -25.01
N ARG A 210 -4.67 -10.71 -24.57
CA ARG A 210 -3.58 -11.61 -24.93
C ARG A 210 -3.79 -13.04 -24.42
N ALA A 211 -4.58 -13.22 -23.36
CA ALA A 211 -4.97 -14.54 -22.88
C ALA A 211 -6.19 -15.10 -23.61
N GLU A 212 -6.95 -14.28 -24.35
CA GLU A 212 -8.08 -14.75 -25.16
C GLU A 212 -7.67 -15.19 -26.57
N THR A 213 -6.49 -14.77 -27.03
CA THR A 213 -6.02 -14.93 -28.42
C THR A 213 -4.89 -15.95 -28.60
N GLY A 214 -4.42 -16.57 -27.51
CA GLY A 214 -3.41 -17.65 -27.51
C GLY A 214 -4.01 -19.00 -27.15
#